data_AF-A0A812SRJ0-F1
#
_entry.id   AF-A0A812SRJ0-F1
#
_cell.length_a   1.000
_cell.length_b   1.000
_cell.length_c   1.000
_cell.angle_alpha   90.00
_cell.angle_beta   90.00
_cell.angle_gamma   90.00
#
_symmetry.space_group_name_H-M   'P 1'
#
loop_
_entity.id
_entity.type
_entity.pdbx_description
1 polymer ?
#
loop_
_entity_poly.entity_id
_entity_poly.type
_entity_poly.pdbx_seq_one_letter_code
_entity_poly.pdbx_strand_id
1 'polypeptide(L)'
;MGVKKPSQFVEEFVAAASADGLTPVIMIDEASIAFPDGNGGNGNGRKAAAEAALALFVAISKQQEKACVVLVASEYAFPYRIEKLGRGKYDSLNIIVAPEVEEVAMIEMLTKWGMPSDLAKAFYDNFGGDIFLCSQALSKLTVEFSLGEEVDFDPWRMRDNFGLDDLVMDNLTRQHMENMAKQGWSPIEGGDAKTETPSQSAARAIVKMNFGAVIGGQTTLFGHLGSLKKQMFEDATTQQVLIPTTQYMRKCIQKMVEAVKQKKEEAARQESY
;
A
#
# COMPACT_ATOMS: atom_id res chain seq x y z
N MET A 1 29.77 23.50 -21.23
CA MET A 1 29.42 23.58 -19.80
C MET A 1 29.39 22.16 -19.26
N GLY A 2 30.14 21.86 -18.20
CA GLY A 2 30.19 20.51 -17.63
C GLY A 2 28.84 20.13 -17.01
N VAL A 3 28.40 18.89 -17.22
CA VAL A 3 27.16 18.38 -16.62
C VAL A 3 27.39 18.30 -15.10
N LYS A 4 26.63 19.10 -14.33
CA LYS A 4 26.66 19.04 -12.85
C LYS A 4 26.21 17.65 -12.40
N LYS A 5 26.87 17.11 -11.36
CA LYS A 5 26.39 15.88 -10.74
C LYS A 5 25.04 16.14 -10.06
N PRO A 6 24.09 15.18 -10.08
CA PRO A 6 22.80 15.36 -9.42
C PRO A 6 22.89 15.79 -7.95
N SER A 7 23.90 15.30 -7.21
CA SER A 7 24.14 15.71 -5.82
C SER A 7 24.48 17.19 -5.68
N GLN A 8 25.31 17.73 -6.59
CA GLN A 8 25.69 19.14 -6.59
C GLN A 8 24.49 20.04 -6.88
N PHE A 9 23.61 19.62 -7.79
CA PHE A 9 22.37 20.34 -8.06
C PHE A 9 21.48 20.45 -6.81
N VAL A 10 21.30 19.34 -6.08
CA VAL A 10 20.49 19.33 -4.84
C VAL A 10 21.13 20.22 -3.77
N GLU A 11 22.44 20.13 -3.57
CA GLU A 11 23.17 20.96 -2.60
C GLU A 11 23.07 22.46 -2.92
N GLU A 12 23.25 22.83 -4.19
CA GLU A 12 23.11 24.22 -4.64
C GLU A 12 21.68 24.74 -4.49
N PHE A 13 20.67 23.91 -4.82
CA PHE A 13 19.27 24.25 -4.62
C PHE A 13 18.96 24.53 -3.13
N VAL A 14 19.45 23.67 -2.24
CA VAL A 14 19.27 23.85 -0.79
C VAL A 14 19.99 25.10 -0.30
N ALA A 15 21.22 25.35 -0.77
CA ALA A 15 21.98 26.53 -0.41
C ALA A 15 21.31 27.83 -0.88
N ALA A 16 20.76 27.85 -2.10
CA ALA A 16 20.04 29.00 -2.64
C ALA A 16 18.78 29.31 -1.82
N ALA A 17 17.95 28.30 -1.53
CA ALA A 17 16.75 28.49 -0.71
C ALA A 17 17.10 28.96 0.72
N SER A 18 18.16 28.41 1.31
CA SER A 18 18.64 28.82 2.63
C SER A 18 19.14 30.27 2.66
N ALA A 19 19.79 30.73 1.57
CA ALA A 19 20.25 32.11 1.46
C ALA A 19 19.09 33.12 1.46
N ASP A 20 17.92 32.70 0.98
CA ASP A 20 16.68 33.47 1.00
C ASP A 20 15.87 33.28 2.30
N GLY A 21 16.40 32.55 3.28
CA GLY A 21 15.72 32.27 4.55
C GLY A 21 14.56 31.28 4.43
N LEU A 22 14.53 30.47 3.36
CA LEU A 22 13.49 29.47 3.10
C LEU A 22 13.96 28.05 3.41
N THR A 23 13.03 27.18 3.81
CA THR A 23 13.28 25.74 3.89
C THR A 23 12.74 25.07 2.62
N PRO A 24 13.62 24.55 1.74
CA PRO A 24 13.20 23.85 0.53
C PRO A 24 12.48 22.54 0.87
N VAL A 25 11.44 22.24 0.09
CA VAL A 25 10.75 20.94 0.10
C VAL A 25 11.08 20.21 -1.19
N ILE A 26 11.59 18.99 -1.06
CA ILE A 26 11.91 18.09 -2.18
C ILE A 26 10.92 16.94 -2.14
N MET A 27 10.07 16.83 -3.15
CA MET A 27 9.11 15.74 -3.29
C MET A 27 9.56 14.82 -4.42
N ILE A 28 9.65 13.52 -4.12
CA ILE A 28 9.99 12.49 -5.09
C ILE A 28 8.77 11.60 -5.24
N ASP A 29 8.07 11.80 -6.35
CA ASP A 29 6.95 10.96 -6.75
C ASP A 29 7.43 9.61 -7.29
N GLU A 30 6.67 8.55 -7.05
CA GLU A 30 7.01 7.16 -7.40
C GLU A 30 8.45 6.77 -7.03
N ALA A 31 8.88 7.13 -5.81
CA ALA A 31 10.22 6.90 -5.31
C ALA A 31 10.61 5.41 -5.34
N SER A 32 9.63 4.48 -5.29
CA SER A 32 9.86 3.04 -5.42
C SER A 32 10.59 2.63 -6.70
N ILE A 33 10.35 3.32 -7.82
CA ILE A 33 10.97 3.01 -9.12
C ILE A 33 12.50 3.14 -9.08
N ALA A 34 13.00 4.06 -8.26
CA ALA A 34 14.44 4.30 -8.14
C ALA A 34 15.16 3.20 -7.34
N PHE A 35 14.43 2.31 -6.66
CA PHE A 35 14.97 1.33 -5.74
C PHE A 35 14.95 -0.07 -6.37
N PRO A 36 16.00 -0.88 -6.19
CA PRO A 36 16.01 -2.23 -6.74
C PRO A 36 14.87 -3.06 -6.13
N ASP A 37 14.16 -3.79 -6.98
CA ASP A 37 13.29 -4.86 -6.53
C ASP A 37 14.14 -6.00 -5.98
N GLY A 38 13.66 -6.68 -4.94
CA GLY A 38 14.42 -7.77 -4.30
C GLY A 38 14.68 -8.99 -5.21
N ASN A 39 14.29 -8.93 -6.49
CA ASN A 39 14.27 -10.02 -7.46
C ASN A 39 15.30 -9.87 -8.60
N GLY A 40 16.34 -9.05 -8.42
CA GLY A 40 17.49 -9.04 -9.34
C GLY A 40 17.25 -8.28 -10.65
N GLY A 41 16.18 -7.52 -10.76
CA GLY A 41 15.92 -6.62 -11.87
C GLY A 41 16.73 -5.33 -11.73
N ASN A 42 17.94 -5.32 -12.28
CA ASN A 42 18.83 -4.15 -12.49
C ASN A 42 19.92 -3.92 -11.42
N GLY A 43 21.10 -4.53 -11.66
CA GLY A 43 22.47 -4.02 -11.43
C GLY A 43 22.86 -3.35 -10.10
N ASN A 44 24.01 -3.76 -9.55
CA ASN A 44 24.70 -3.10 -8.42
C ASN A 44 24.79 -1.55 -8.54
N GLY A 45 24.82 -1.02 -9.77
CA GLY A 45 24.84 0.43 -10.04
C GLY A 45 23.57 1.18 -9.60
N ARG A 46 22.36 0.62 -9.78
CA ARG A 46 21.12 1.26 -9.31
C ARG A 46 21.02 1.25 -7.80
N LYS A 47 21.40 0.14 -7.18
CA LYS A 47 21.49 0.03 -5.71
C LYS A 47 22.42 1.10 -5.13
N ALA A 48 23.64 1.21 -5.66
CA ALA A 48 24.60 2.21 -5.22
C ALA A 48 24.11 3.65 -5.44
N ALA A 49 23.41 3.92 -6.54
CA ALA A 49 22.82 5.23 -6.80
C ALA A 49 21.69 5.57 -5.81
N ALA A 50 20.80 4.61 -5.52
CA ALA A 50 19.73 4.76 -4.54
C ALA A 50 20.28 4.97 -3.12
N GLU A 51 21.31 4.22 -2.73
CA GLU A 51 22.01 4.40 -1.46
C GLU A 51 22.66 5.79 -1.35
N ALA A 52 23.31 6.25 -2.41
CA ALA A 52 23.95 7.57 -2.44
C ALA A 52 22.91 8.71 -2.35
N ALA A 53 21.80 8.60 -3.10
CA ALA A 53 20.72 9.59 -3.05
C ALA A 53 20.06 9.64 -1.67
N LEU A 54 19.77 8.48 -1.07
CA LEU A 54 19.17 8.41 0.25
C LEU A 54 20.11 8.94 1.35
N ALA A 55 21.40 8.68 1.25
CA ALA A 55 22.40 9.24 2.16
C ALA A 55 22.45 10.77 2.07
N LEU A 56 22.40 11.33 0.86
CA LEU A 56 22.32 12.79 0.65
C LEU A 56 21.03 13.35 1.28
N PHE A 57 19.88 12.74 1.01
CA PHE A 57 18.60 13.20 1.56
C PHE A 57 18.57 13.18 3.08
N VAL A 58 19.13 12.15 3.72
CA VAL A 58 19.26 12.12 5.18
C VAL A 58 20.19 13.22 5.68
N ALA A 59 21.32 13.44 5.01
CA ALA A 59 22.26 14.47 5.41
C ALA A 59 21.59 15.86 5.40
N ILE A 60 20.89 16.22 4.33
CA ILE A 60 20.28 17.56 4.21
C ILE A 60 19.00 17.72 5.06
N SER A 61 18.24 16.64 5.29
CA SER A 61 16.97 16.72 6.02
C SER A 61 17.09 16.48 7.52
N LYS A 62 17.65 15.34 7.94
CA LYS A 62 17.68 14.94 9.36
C LYS A 62 18.90 15.46 10.10
N GLN A 63 20.07 15.47 9.45
CA GLN A 63 21.32 15.81 10.12
C GLN A 63 21.61 17.31 10.11
N GLN A 64 21.28 17.98 9.01
CA GLN A 64 21.51 19.41 8.84
C GLN A 64 20.24 20.25 9.03
N GLU A 65 19.05 19.64 9.00
CA GLU A 65 17.76 20.34 9.13
C GLU A 65 17.57 21.47 8.10
N LYS A 66 18.15 21.33 6.91
CA LYS A 66 18.13 22.34 5.84
C LYS A 66 17.08 22.11 4.78
N ALA A 67 16.44 20.94 4.76
CA ALA A 67 15.43 20.62 3.76
C ALA A 67 14.39 19.65 4.33
N CYS A 68 13.17 19.73 3.80
CA CYS A 68 12.19 18.67 3.96
C CYS A 68 12.25 17.75 2.73
N VAL A 69 12.36 16.44 2.93
CA VAL A 69 12.33 15.46 1.84
C VAL A 69 11.13 14.55 2.03
N VAL A 70 10.27 14.46 1.01
CA VAL A 70 9.08 13.60 0.99
C VAL A 70 9.26 12.57 -0.12
N LEU A 71 9.25 11.29 0.26
CA LEU A 71 9.27 10.17 -0.68
C LEU A 71 7.84 9.62 -0.78
N VAL A 72 7.27 9.66 -1.98
CA VAL A 72 5.92 9.16 -2.26
C VAL A 72 6.06 7.84 -3.02
N ALA A 73 5.28 6.83 -2.64
CA ALA A 73 5.24 5.55 -3.35
C ALA A 73 3.85 4.92 -3.21
N SER A 74 3.34 4.31 -4.28
CA SER A 74 2.08 3.56 -4.25
C SER A 74 2.23 2.14 -3.70
N GLU A 75 3.46 1.66 -3.49
CA GLU A 75 3.73 0.31 -2.99
C GLU A 75 3.96 0.30 -1.48
N TYR A 76 3.11 -0.43 -0.75
CA TYR A 76 3.24 -0.57 0.71
C TYR A 76 4.50 -1.34 1.14
N ALA A 77 5.13 -2.07 0.22
CA ALA A 77 6.42 -2.71 0.44
C ALA A 77 7.60 -1.73 0.47
N PHE A 78 7.41 -0.47 0.07
CA PHE A 78 8.49 0.46 -0.14
C PHE A 78 9.29 0.80 1.14
N PRO A 79 8.67 1.06 2.30
CA PRO A 79 9.42 1.27 3.55
C PRO A 79 10.37 0.10 3.88
N TYR A 80 9.91 -1.15 3.72
CA TYR A 80 10.73 -2.35 3.93
C TYR A 80 11.91 -2.46 2.96
N ARG A 81 11.75 -2.01 1.72
CA ARG A 81 12.86 -1.97 0.76
C ARG A 81 13.90 -0.94 1.17
N ILE A 82 13.49 0.21 1.69
CA ILE A 82 14.42 1.22 2.21
C ILE A 82 15.22 0.66 3.40
N GLU A 83 14.55 -0.01 4.35
CA GLU A 83 15.22 -0.65 5.49
C GLU A 83 16.31 -1.65 5.06
N LYS A 84 16.04 -2.43 4.01
CA LYS A 84 17.01 -3.39 3.45
C LYS A 84 18.23 -2.74 2.81
N LEU A 85 18.14 -1.49 2.34
CA LEU A 85 19.27 -0.75 1.77
C LEU A 85 20.21 -0.16 2.83
N GLY A 86 19.86 -0.20 4.11
CA GLY A 86 20.72 0.33 5.16
C GLY A 86 20.16 0.16 6.55
N ARG A 87 20.07 -1.09 7.02
CA ARG A 87 19.71 -1.44 8.40
C ARG A 87 20.42 -0.50 9.39
N GLY A 88 19.65 0.22 10.21
CA GLY A 88 20.18 1.06 11.30
C GLY A 88 20.47 2.53 10.96
N LYS A 89 20.56 2.92 9.67
CA LYS A 89 20.87 4.33 9.29
C LYS A 89 19.64 5.20 9.10
N TYR A 90 18.47 4.59 8.89
CA TYR A 90 17.24 5.28 8.49
C TYR A 90 16.11 5.13 9.51
N ASP A 91 16.40 4.63 10.71
CA ASP A 91 15.49 4.18 11.79
C ASP A 91 14.42 5.18 12.27
N SER A 92 14.33 6.36 11.66
CA SER A 92 13.35 7.41 11.97
C SER A 92 12.64 7.94 10.74
N LEU A 93 12.37 7.12 9.71
CA LEU A 93 11.45 7.56 8.65
C LEU A 93 10.09 7.83 9.28
N ASN A 94 9.62 9.07 9.14
CA ASN A 94 8.25 9.39 9.48
C ASN A 94 7.35 8.82 8.38
N ILE A 95 6.79 7.64 8.63
CA ILE A 95 5.90 6.96 7.68
C ILE A 95 4.49 7.52 7.86
N ILE A 96 3.98 8.11 6.79
CA ILE A 96 2.58 8.48 6.65
C ILE A 96 1.94 7.48 5.70
N VAL A 97 0.89 6.81 6.14
CA VAL A 97 0.06 5.98 5.27
C VAL A 97 -1.19 6.77 4.91
N ALA A 98 -1.42 6.93 3.61
CA ALA A 98 -2.68 7.43 3.06
C ALA A 98 -3.49 6.22 2.56
N PRO A 99 -4.40 5.69 3.39
CA PRO A 99 -5.27 4.60 2.96
C PRO A 99 -6.42 5.13 2.11
N GLU A 100 -7.27 4.22 1.64
CA GLU A 100 -8.51 4.56 0.97
C GLU A 100 -9.43 5.51 1.77
N VAL A 101 -10.26 6.24 1.04
CA VAL A 101 -11.30 7.08 1.61
C VAL A 101 -12.38 6.21 2.26
N GLU A 102 -12.75 6.51 3.50
CA GLU A 102 -13.82 5.79 4.19
C GLU A 102 -15.18 5.97 3.51
N GLU A 103 -16.07 4.99 3.71
CA GLU A 103 -17.40 4.90 3.11
C GLU A 103 -18.16 6.22 3.05
N VAL A 104 -18.35 6.86 4.21
CA VAL A 104 -19.16 8.08 4.31
C VAL A 104 -18.56 9.19 3.45
N ALA A 105 -17.26 9.44 3.60
CA ALA A 105 -16.56 10.47 2.83
C ALA A 105 -16.51 10.16 1.33
N MET A 106 -16.38 8.88 0.97
CA MET A 106 -16.35 8.45 -0.42
C MET A 106 -17.72 8.61 -1.10
N ILE A 107 -18.80 8.21 -0.44
CA ILE A 107 -20.18 8.38 -0.93
C ILE A 107 -20.51 9.87 -1.09
N GLU A 108 -20.12 10.71 -0.12
CA GLU A 108 -20.30 12.17 -0.22
C GLU A 108 -19.56 12.75 -1.43
N MET A 109 -18.32 12.32 -1.68
CA MET A 109 -17.54 12.76 -2.83
C MET A 109 -18.18 12.33 -4.15
N LEU A 110 -18.56 11.06 -4.29
CA LEU A 110 -19.22 10.53 -5.50
C LEU A 110 -20.56 11.23 -5.76
N THR A 111 -21.32 11.53 -4.70
CA THR A 111 -22.58 12.28 -4.83
C THR A 111 -22.32 13.71 -5.31
N LYS A 112 -21.25 14.37 -4.85
CA LYS A 112 -20.82 15.68 -5.36
C LYS A 112 -20.38 15.63 -6.82
N TRP A 113 -19.96 14.47 -7.33
CA TRP A 113 -19.70 14.25 -8.76
C TRP A 113 -20.98 14.04 -9.59
N GLY A 114 -22.16 14.15 -8.97
CA GLY A 114 -23.46 14.02 -9.64
C GLY A 114 -24.03 12.60 -9.62
N MET A 115 -23.41 11.67 -8.90
CA MET A 115 -23.90 10.30 -8.77
C MET A 115 -25.09 10.24 -7.80
N PRO A 116 -26.20 9.55 -8.14
CA PRO A 116 -27.24 9.22 -7.17
C PRO A 116 -26.67 8.45 -5.96
N SER A 117 -27.23 8.67 -4.77
CA SER A 117 -26.65 8.14 -3.52
C SER A 117 -26.63 6.61 -3.45
N ASP A 118 -27.64 5.94 -4.02
CA ASP A 118 -27.72 4.49 -4.16
C ASP A 118 -26.65 3.95 -5.11
N LEU A 119 -26.42 4.63 -6.23
CA LEU A 119 -25.33 4.29 -7.15
C LEU A 119 -23.96 4.55 -6.52
N ALA A 120 -23.79 5.66 -5.78
CA ALA A 120 -22.56 5.97 -5.04
C ALA A 120 -22.24 4.92 -3.99
N LYS A 121 -23.26 4.43 -3.29
CA LYS A 121 -23.13 3.32 -2.35
C LYS A 121 -22.73 2.02 -3.07
N ALA A 122 -23.37 1.69 -4.19
CA ALA A 122 -23.01 0.51 -4.98
C ALA A 122 -21.58 0.60 -5.54
N PHE A 123 -21.13 1.80 -5.93
CA PHE A 123 -19.76 2.06 -6.35
C PHE A 123 -18.77 1.84 -5.22
N TYR A 124 -18.99 2.44 -4.05
CA TYR A 124 -18.15 2.23 -2.89
C TYR A 124 -18.10 0.74 -2.50
N ASP A 125 -19.25 0.07 -2.51
CA ASP A 125 -19.30 -1.34 -2.17
C ASP A 125 -18.41 -2.15 -3.12
N ASN A 126 -18.40 -1.84 -4.41
CA ASN A 126 -17.60 -2.59 -5.39
C ASN A 126 -16.13 -2.15 -5.45
N PHE A 127 -15.84 -0.86 -5.43
CA PHE A 127 -14.49 -0.32 -5.69
C PHE A 127 -13.76 0.17 -4.45
N GLY A 128 -14.46 0.29 -3.32
CA GLY A 128 -13.91 0.86 -2.10
C GLY A 128 -13.74 2.36 -2.14
N GLY A 129 -12.79 2.83 -1.35
CA GLY A 129 -12.38 4.22 -1.30
C GLY A 129 -11.29 4.60 -2.31
N ASP A 130 -10.98 3.73 -3.27
CA ASP A 130 -10.07 4.04 -4.37
C ASP A 130 -10.74 4.99 -5.36
N ILE A 131 -10.38 6.27 -5.24
CA ILE A 131 -10.86 7.37 -6.08
C ILE A 131 -10.56 7.10 -7.56
N PHE A 132 -9.39 6.53 -7.87
CA PHE A 132 -8.97 6.29 -9.23
C PHE A 132 -9.75 5.14 -9.86
N LEU A 133 -9.96 4.03 -9.13
CA LEU A 133 -10.81 2.94 -9.60
C LEU A 133 -12.27 3.39 -9.79
N CYS A 134 -12.81 4.16 -8.85
CA CYS A 134 -14.16 4.71 -9.01
C CYS A 134 -14.27 5.63 -10.24
N SER A 135 -13.26 6.47 -10.48
CA SER A 135 -13.20 7.33 -11.67
C SER A 135 -13.11 6.52 -12.97
N GLN A 136 -12.29 5.46 -13.00
CA GLN A 136 -12.20 4.56 -14.15
C GLN A 136 -13.51 3.80 -14.39
N ALA A 137 -14.13 3.26 -13.34
CA ALA A 137 -15.42 2.58 -13.43
C ALA A 137 -16.50 3.51 -13.98
N LEU A 138 -16.57 4.74 -13.47
CA LEU A 138 -17.51 5.75 -13.95
C LEU A 138 -17.27 6.11 -15.42
N SER A 139 -16.01 6.26 -15.82
CA SER A 139 -15.64 6.56 -17.20
C SER A 139 -16.08 5.45 -18.16
N LYS A 140 -15.87 4.18 -17.78
CA LYS A 140 -16.34 3.04 -18.58
C LYS A 140 -17.86 2.97 -18.67
N LEU A 141 -18.56 3.09 -17.55
CA LEU A 141 -20.03 3.11 -17.52
C LEU A 141 -20.60 4.24 -18.37
N THR A 142 -19.95 5.40 -18.37
CA THR A 142 -20.37 6.54 -19.23
C THR A 142 -20.21 6.21 -20.71
N VAL A 143 -19.09 5.59 -21.11
CA VAL A 143 -18.86 5.16 -22.49
C VAL A 143 -19.89 4.10 -22.91
N GLU A 144 -20.09 3.06 -22.11
CA GLU A 144 -21.04 1.98 -22.41
C GLU A 144 -22.48 2.50 -22.51
N PHE A 145 -22.91 3.37 -21.58
CA PHE A 145 -24.21 4.02 -21.63
C PHE A 145 -24.37 4.89 -22.88
N SER A 146 -23.33 5.64 -23.27
CA SER A 146 -23.35 6.47 -24.48
C SER A 146 -23.45 5.67 -25.79
N LEU A 147 -23.04 4.40 -25.76
CA LEU A 147 -23.11 3.48 -26.89
C LEU A 147 -24.43 2.68 -26.93
N GLY A 148 -25.30 2.83 -25.92
CA GLY A 148 -26.57 2.12 -25.83
C GLY A 148 -26.43 0.61 -25.57
N GLU A 149 -25.27 0.17 -25.08
CA GLU A 149 -25.04 -1.21 -24.70
C GLU A 149 -25.63 -1.45 -23.30
N GLU A 150 -26.62 -2.33 -23.18
CA GLU A 150 -26.96 -2.95 -21.89
C GLU A 150 -25.81 -3.89 -21.53
N VAL A 151 -24.92 -3.46 -20.64
CA VAL A 151 -23.82 -4.30 -20.18
C VAL A 151 -24.06 -4.72 -18.73
N ASP A 152 -23.95 -6.03 -18.52
CA ASP A 152 -23.78 -6.67 -17.22
C ASP A 152 -22.42 -6.21 -16.65
N PHE A 153 -22.40 -5.04 -16.01
CA PHE A 153 -21.19 -4.44 -15.45
C PHE A 153 -20.61 -5.35 -14.38
N ASP A 154 -19.52 -6.04 -14.72
CA ASP A 154 -18.80 -6.91 -13.80
C ASP A 154 -17.64 -6.13 -13.14
N PRO A 155 -17.80 -5.64 -11.89
CA PRO A 155 -16.74 -4.92 -11.20
C PRO A 155 -15.49 -5.77 -10.99
N TRP A 156 -15.58 -7.09 -11.12
CA TRP A 156 -14.47 -8.03 -10.94
C TRP A 156 -13.60 -8.17 -12.19
N ARG A 157 -14.11 -7.81 -13.37
CA ARG A 157 -13.30 -7.69 -14.59
C ARG A 157 -12.45 -6.43 -14.63
N MET A 158 -12.69 -5.48 -13.73
CA MET A 158 -11.97 -4.20 -13.71
C MET A 158 -10.52 -4.35 -13.28
N ARG A 159 -10.21 -5.34 -12.43
CA ARG A 159 -8.84 -5.58 -11.97
C ARG A 159 -8.67 -7.02 -11.50
N ASP A 160 -7.91 -7.79 -12.27
CA ASP A 160 -7.48 -9.12 -11.85
C ASP A 160 -6.32 -8.99 -10.84
N ASN A 161 -6.34 -9.76 -9.76
CA ASN A 161 -5.36 -9.65 -8.67
C ASN A 161 -4.38 -10.82 -8.72
N PHE A 162 -3.39 -10.69 -9.59
CA PHE A 162 -2.44 -11.74 -9.93
C PHE A 162 -1.59 -12.18 -8.72
N GLY A 163 -1.64 -13.48 -8.38
CA GLY A 163 -0.81 -14.08 -7.33
C GLY A 163 -1.45 -14.17 -5.94
N LEU A 164 -2.71 -13.72 -5.77
CA LEU A 164 -3.48 -14.03 -4.56
C LEU A 164 -3.75 -15.53 -4.41
N ASP A 165 -3.99 -16.24 -5.52
CA ASP A 165 -4.25 -17.68 -5.52
C ASP A 165 -3.08 -18.48 -4.91
N ASP A 166 -1.84 -18.10 -5.21
CA ASP A 166 -0.65 -18.74 -4.64
C ASP A 166 -0.54 -18.49 -3.13
N LEU A 167 -0.90 -17.29 -2.70
CA LEU A 167 -0.84 -16.88 -1.29
C LEU A 167 -1.87 -17.60 -0.42
N VAL A 168 -3.09 -17.84 -0.91
CA VAL A 168 -4.13 -18.55 -0.15
C VAL A 168 -3.85 -20.05 0.02
N MET A 169 -2.90 -20.61 -0.73
CA MET A 169 -2.47 -22.00 -0.56
C MET A 169 -1.57 -22.20 0.65
N ASP A 170 -0.80 -21.17 1.05
CA ASP A 170 -0.06 -21.17 2.31
C ASP A 170 -1.00 -20.96 3.50
N ASN A 171 -0.92 -21.85 4.50
CA ASN A 171 -1.88 -21.87 5.60
C ASN A 171 -1.87 -20.58 6.43
N LEU A 172 -0.69 -20.03 6.70
CA LEU A 172 -0.55 -18.87 7.57
C LEU A 172 -0.93 -17.58 6.84
N THR A 173 -0.50 -17.46 5.59
CA THR A 173 -0.91 -16.38 4.68
C THR A 173 -2.42 -16.36 4.49
N ARG A 174 -3.04 -17.53 4.31
CA ARG A 174 -4.51 -17.67 4.25
C ARG A 174 -5.21 -17.21 5.52
N GLN A 175 -4.67 -17.48 6.71
CA GLN A 175 -5.27 -17.00 7.97
C GLN A 175 -5.29 -15.47 8.04
N HIS A 176 -4.18 -14.82 7.66
CA HIS A 176 -4.14 -13.36 7.55
C HIS A 176 -5.18 -12.84 6.54
N MET A 177 -5.30 -13.48 5.39
CA MET A 177 -6.28 -13.15 4.36
C MET A 177 -7.72 -13.32 4.82
N GLU A 178 -8.03 -14.40 5.54
CA GLU A 178 -9.35 -14.63 6.15
C GLU A 178 -9.73 -13.55 7.16
N ASN A 179 -8.77 -13.12 7.98
CA ASN A 179 -8.99 -12.02 8.93
C ASN A 179 -9.20 -10.70 8.21
N MET A 180 -8.36 -10.38 7.21
CA MET A 180 -8.54 -9.17 6.40
C MET A 180 -9.90 -9.16 5.69
N ALA A 181 -10.35 -10.28 5.15
CA ALA A 181 -11.66 -10.42 4.51
C ALA A 181 -12.81 -10.08 5.49
N LYS A 182 -12.70 -10.54 6.74
CA LYS A 182 -13.74 -10.36 7.77
C LYS A 182 -13.72 -8.99 8.43
N GLN A 183 -12.53 -8.51 8.80
CA GLN A 183 -12.36 -7.38 9.72
C GLN A 183 -11.66 -6.18 9.07
N GLY A 184 -11.02 -6.37 7.91
CA GLY A 184 -10.25 -5.33 7.25
C GLY A 184 -8.83 -5.18 7.73
N TRP A 185 -8.39 -6.06 8.61
CA TRP A 185 -7.03 -6.11 9.11
C TRP A 185 -6.73 -7.51 9.66
N SER A 186 -5.47 -7.79 9.92
CA SER A 186 -5.05 -8.98 10.65
C SER A 186 -3.94 -8.62 11.64
N PRO A 187 -3.99 -9.10 12.89
CA PRO A 187 -2.91 -8.90 13.84
C PRO A 187 -1.64 -9.61 13.35
N ILE A 188 -0.49 -9.05 13.69
CA ILE A 188 0.83 -9.67 13.50
C ILE A 188 1.46 -9.82 14.88
N GLU A 189 1.87 -11.05 15.20
CA GLU A 189 2.50 -11.35 16.49
C GLU A 189 3.78 -10.52 16.68
N GLY A 190 3.96 -9.98 17.89
CA GLY A 190 5.22 -9.33 18.27
C GLY A 190 6.38 -10.34 18.29
N GLY A 191 7.55 -9.91 17.82
CA GLY A 191 8.77 -10.73 17.83
C GLY A 191 10.01 -9.89 18.12
N ASP A 192 11.05 -10.52 18.70
CA ASP A 192 12.35 -9.88 18.88
C ASP A 192 12.95 -9.56 17.50
N ALA A 193 13.55 -8.38 17.34
CA ALA A 193 14.06 -7.85 16.07
C ALA A 193 15.12 -8.76 15.41
N LYS A 194 15.63 -9.75 16.13
CA LYS A 194 16.70 -10.68 15.72
C LYS A 194 16.20 -11.89 14.93
N THR A 195 14.96 -12.32 15.09
CA THR A 195 14.41 -13.50 14.40
C THR A 195 12.99 -13.26 13.96
N GLU A 196 12.76 -13.38 12.65
CA GLU A 196 11.43 -13.22 12.07
C GLU A 196 10.51 -14.39 12.45
N THR A 197 9.32 -14.08 12.96
CA THR A 197 8.30 -15.08 13.27
C THR A 197 7.60 -15.58 12.00
N PRO A 198 6.94 -16.75 12.02
CA PRO A 198 6.13 -17.19 10.89
C PRO A 198 5.09 -16.15 10.45
N SER A 199 4.40 -15.50 11.41
CA SER A 199 3.38 -14.48 11.11
C SER A 199 3.99 -13.27 10.39
N GLN A 200 5.16 -12.81 10.83
CA GLN A 200 5.89 -11.73 10.16
C GLN A 200 6.31 -12.14 8.73
N SER A 201 6.76 -13.38 8.54
CA SER A 201 7.12 -13.89 7.21
C SER A 201 5.91 -13.95 6.27
N ALA A 202 4.75 -14.39 6.77
CA ALA A 202 3.50 -14.44 6.01
C ALA A 202 3.00 -13.04 5.65
N ALA A 203 2.95 -12.12 6.61
CA ALA A 203 2.60 -10.72 6.35
C ALA A 203 3.51 -10.10 5.28
N ARG A 204 4.82 -10.36 5.35
CA ARG A 204 5.78 -9.93 4.34
C ARG A 204 5.53 -10.56 2.98
N ALA A 205 5.10 -11.81 2.88
CA ALA A 205 4.73 -12.44 1.61
C ALA A 205 3.57 -11.70 0.94
N ILE A 206 2.54 -11.34 1.72
CA ILE A 206 1.39 -10.55 1.24
C ILE A 206 1.83 -9.15 0.78
N VAL A 207 2.66 -8.47 1.58
CA VAL A 207 3.18 -7.14 1.24
C VAL A 207 4.04 -7.16 -0.02
N LYS A 208 4.88 -8.20 -0.21
CA LYS A 208 5.74 -8.33 -1.41
C LYS A 208 4.94 -8.42 -2.70
N MET A 209 3.74 -8.98 -2.64
CA MET A 209 2.80 -9.04 -3.77
C MET A 209 1.93 -7.77 -3.86
N ASN A 210 2.23 -6.76 -3.04
CA ASN A 210 1.56 -5.46 -2.95
C ASN A 210 0.05 -5.55 -2.65
N PHE A 211 -0.38 -6.56 -1.89
CA PHE A 211 -1.78 -6.75 -1.51
C PHE A 211 -2.18 -6.15 -0.17
N GLY A 212 -1.19 -5.74 0.63
CA GLY A 212 -1.46 -5.12 1.90
C GLY A 212 -0.28 -4.31 2.41
N ALA A 213 -0.56 -3.54 3.45
CA ALA A 213 0.39 -2.75 4.18
C ALA A 213 0.54 -3.30 5.58
N VAL A 214 1.78 -3.39 6.08
CA VAL A 214 2.00 -3.59 7.51
C VAL A 214 2.18 -2.22 8.13
N ILE A 215 1.34 -1.93 9.12
CA ILE A 215 1.36 -0.66 9.84
C ILE A 215 1.64 -0.93 11.32
N GLY A 216 2.43 -0.06 11.94
CA GLY A 216 2.68 -0.09 13.37
C GLY A 216 1.72 0.83 14.12
N GLY A 217 1.54 0.60 15.42
CA GLY A 217 0.71 1.50 16.26
C GLY A 217 1.17 2.96 16.23
N GLN A 218 2.45 3.21 15.95
CA GLN A 218 3.06 4.55 15.87
C GLN A 218 2.89 5.22 14.49
N THR A 219 2.41 4.50 13.47
CA THR A 219 2.24 5.04 12.12
C THR A 219 1.21 6.16 12.12
N THR A 220 1.54 7.27 11.44
CA THR A 220 0.59 8.35 11.17
C THR A 220 -0.30 7.93 10.01
N LEU A 221 -1.62 7.95 10.23
CA LEU A 221 -2.61 7.70 9.20
C LEU A 221 -3.20 9.02 8.74
N PHE A 222 -3.28 9.22 7.44
CA PHE A 222 -3.98 10.37 6.86
C PHE A 222 -5.49 10.09 6.81
N GLY A 223 -6.31 10.98 7.37
CA GLY A 223 -7.79 10.86 7.38
C GLY A 223 -8.40 10.58 8.76
N HIS A 224 -9.72 10.34 8.79
CA HIS A 224 -10.56 10.24 10.00
C HIS A 224 -10.52 8.86 10.71
N LEU A 225 -9.37 8.20 10.72
CA LEU A 225 -9.24 6.77 11.10
C LEU A 225 -9.06 6.50 12.60
N GLY A 226 -9.36 7.47 13.47
CA GLY A 226 -9.07 7.37 14.91
C GLY A 226 -9.77 6.18 15.59
N SER A 227 -11.03 5.91 15.22
CA SER A 227 -11.81 4.78 15.73
C SER A 227 -11.34 3.45 15.15
N LEU A 228 -11.08 3.39 13.85
CA LEU A 228 -10.59 2.20 13.15
C LEU A 228 -9.21 1.77 13.69
N LYS A 229 -8.32 2.73 13.94
CA LYS A 229 -7.00 2.48 14.54
C LYS A 229 -7.13 1.87 15.93
N LYS A 230 -8.07 2.34 16.76
CA LYS A 230 -8.29 1.76 18.09
C LYS A 230 -8.67 0.29 17.99
N GLN A 231 -9.59 -0.04 17.07
CA GLN A 231 -10.05 -1.41 16.86
C GLN A 231 -8.93 -2.34 16.39
N MET A 232 -8.07 -1.87 15.47
CA MET A 232 -6.93 -2.65 14.95
C MET A 232 -5.91 -3.02 16.04
N PHE A 233 -5.76 -2.17 17.06
CA PHE A 233 -4.77 -2.34 18.13
C PHE A 233 -5.43 -2.54 19.51
N GLU A 234 -6.59 -3.22 19.55
CA GLU A 234 -7.27 -3.54 20.82
C GLU A 234 -6.44 -4.46 21.72
N ASP A 235 -5.67 -5.38 21.13
CA ASP A 235 -4.72 -6.23 21.85
C ASP A 235 -3.40 -5.47 22.07
N ALA A 236 -3.07 -5.24 23.34
CA ALA A 236 -1.85 -4.54 23.74
C ALA A 236 -0.54 -5.25 23.32
N THR A 237 -0.61 -6.55 23.01
CA THR A 237 0.55 -7.31 22.50
C THR A 237 0.76 -7.10 21.00
N THR A 238 -0.28 -6.66 20.27
CA THR A 238 -0.22 -6.39 18.83
C THR A 238 0.52 -5.08 18.58
N GLN A 239 1.76 -5.18 18.10
CA GLN A 239 2.58 -4.01 17.76
C GLN A 239 2.41 -3.56 16.30
N GLN A 240 1.98 -4.50 15.45
CA GLN A 240 1.80 -4.31 14.01
C GLN A 240 0.55 -5.02 13.53
N VAL A 241 -0.09 -4.49 12.49
CA VAL A 241 -1.20 -5.15 11.79
C VAL A 241 -0.98 -5.12 10.29
N LEU A 242 -1.51 -6.12 9.60
CA LEU A 242 -1.61 -6.14 8.14
C LEU A 242 -2.98 -5.61 7.73
N ILE A 243 -3.05 -4.66 6.80
CA ILE A 243 -4.29 -4.13 6.21
C ILE A 243 -4.31 -4.39 4.70
N PRO A 244 -5.46 -4.69 4.09
CA PRO A 244 -5.57 -4.76 2.64
C PRO A 244 -5.45 -3.36 2.02
N THR A 245 -5.03 -3.29 0.77
CA THR A 245 -4.89 -2.02 0.05
C THR A 245 -6.22 -1.32 -0.19
N THR A 246 -7.28 -2.10 -0.46
CA THR A 246 -8.60 -1.59 -0.82
C THR A 246 -9.75 -2.45 -0.32
N GLN A 247 -10.96 -1.90 -0.24
CA GLN A 247 -12.19 -2.69 -0.03
C GLN A 247 -12.41 -3.67 -1.19
N TYR A 248 -12.14 -3.26 -2.44
CA TYR A 248 -12.18 -4.17 -3.59
C TYR A 248 -11.26 -5.38 -3.36
N MET A 249 -10.03 -5.13 -2.90
CA MET A 249 -9.07 -6.17 -2.55
C MET A 249 -9.60 -7.09 -1.45
N ARG A 250 -10.24 -6.53 -0.41
CA ARG A 250 -10.90 -7.32 0.64
C ARG A 250 -11.91 -8.30 0.04
N LYS A 251 -12.74 -7.84 -0.90
CA LYS A 251 -13.72 -8.70 -1.55
C LYS A 251 -13.06 -9.74 -2.49
N CYS A 252 -11.97 -9.39 -3.17
CA CYS A 252 -11.19 -10.37 -3.95
C CYS A 252 -10.63 -11.47 -3.06
N ILE A 253 -10.03 -11.08 -1.93
CA ILE A 253 -9.53 -12.01 -0.91
C ILE A 253 -10.66 -12.91 -0.42
N GLN A 254 -11.83 -12.33 -0.09
CA GLN A 254 -13.00 -13.09 0.33
C GLN A 254 -13.37 -14.17 -0.70
N LYS A 255 -13.55 -13.78 -1.97
CA LYS A 255 -13.91 -14.72 -3.05
C LYS A 255 -12.90 -15.85 -3.22
N MET A 256 -11.61 -15.54 -3.23
CA MET A 256 -10.56 -16.55 -3.41
C MET A 256 -10.48 -17.51 -2.23
N VAL A 257 -10.59 -16.99 -1.00
CA VAL A 257 -10.68 -17.82 0.21
C VAL A 257 -11.89 -18.75 0.17
N GLU A 258 -13.06 -18.25 -0.25
CA GLU A 258 -14.29 -19.03 -0.39
C GLU A 258 -14.14 -20.12 -1.45
N ALA A 259 -13.58 -19.80 -2.62
CA ALA A 259 -13.33 -20.76 -3.70
C ALA A 259 -12.39 -21.90 -3.27
N VAL A 260 -11.32 -21.58 -2.52
CA VAL A 260 -10.41 -22.60 -1.98
C VAL A 260 -11.12 -23.49 -0.95
N LYS A 261 -12.00 -22.94 -0.12
CA LYS A 261 -12.79 -23.72 0.84
C LYS A 261 -13.72 -24.70 0.13
N GLN A 262 -14.47 -24.22 -0.87
CA GLN A 262 -15.35 -25.05 -1.68
C GLN A 262 -14.60 -26.20 -2.36
N LYS A 263 -13.45 -25.92 -3.00
CA LYS A 263 -12.61 -26.96 -3.61
C LYS A 263 -12.13 -28.01 -2.60
N LYS A 264 -11.76 -27.61 -1.39
CA LYS A 264 -11.36 -28.54 -0.32
C LYS A 264 -12.53 -29.40 0.16
N GLU A 265 -13.72 -28.82 0.28
CA GLU A 265 -14.93 -29.56 0.65
C GLU A 265 -15.34 -30.56 -0.44
N GLU A 266 -15.23 -30.18 -1.71
CA GLU A 266 -15.49 -31.05 -2.86
C GLU A 266 -14.49 -32.23 -2.92
N ALA A 267 -13.19 -31.95 -2.74
CA ALA A 267 -12.17 -32.99 -2.70
C ALA A 267 -12.39 -33.98 -1.54
N ALA A 268 -12.68 -33.48 -0.34
CA ALA A 268 -12.97 -34.32 0.82
C ALA A 268 -14.22 -35.20 0.62
N ARG A 269 -15.23 -34.71 -0.11
CA ARG A 269 -16.41 -35.52 -0.48
C ARG A 269 -16.04 -36.61 -1.48
N GLN A 270 -15.18 -36.34 -2.45
CA GLN A 270 -14.76 -37.32 -3.46
C GLN A 270 -13.87 -38.44 -2.89
N GLU A 271 -13.06 -38.15 -1.87
CA GLU A 271 -12.26 -39.15 -1.15
C GLU A 271 -13.07 -40.04 -0.18
N SER A 272 -14.34 -39.67 0.08
CA SER A 272 -15.25 -40.39 0.97
C SER A 272 -16.19 -41.38 0.25
N TYR A 273 -16.05 -41.53 -1.08
CA TYR A 273 -16.76 -42.49 -1.93
C TYR A 273 -15.81 -43.55 -2.49
#